data_AF-A0A7G4A474-F1
#
_entry.id   AF-A0A7G4A474-F1
#
_cell.length_a   1.000
_cell.length_b   1.000
_cell.length_c   1.000
_cell.angle_alpha   90.00
_cell.angle_beta   90.00
_cell.angle_gamma   90.00
#
_symmetry.space_group_name_H-M   'P 1'
#
loop_
_entity.id
_entity.type
_entity.pdbx_description
1 polymer ?
#
loop_
_entity_poly.entity_id
_entity_poly.type
_entity_poly.pdbx_seq_one_letter_code
_entity_poly.pdbx_strand_id
1 'polypeptide(L)'
;MICNINFLRLYAIIFLIIYDRHYFFSLCYKKGAGVTTEFVPFYFNAECFYWALFAICATYLILFFATELGRYIASLILRKKQLGVVVHATIVLLTSYLLHHLKLFTLVT
;
A
#
# COMPACT_ATOMS: atom_id res chain seq x y z
N MET A 1 16.92 7.73 -17.56
CA MET A 1 15.75 6.82 -17.72
C MET A 1 15.26 6.40 -16.32
N ILE A 2 14.74 7.36 -15.55
CA ILE A 2 14.39 7.21 -14.11
C ILE A 2 12.87 7.03 -13.91
N CYS A 3 12.07 7.17 -14.98
CA CYS A 3 10.60 7.04 -14.92
C CYS A 3 10.12 5.65 -15.35
N ASN A 4 10.60 4.59 -14.69
CA ASN A 4 9.98 3.27 -14.83
C ASN A 4 8.80 3.19 -13.85
N ILE A 5 7.65 2.68 -14.30
CA ILE A 5 6.43 2.54 -13.48
C ILE A 5 6.69 1.78 -12.16
N ASN A 6 7.66 0.86 -12.18
CA ASN A 6 8.08 0.12 -10.99
C ASN A 6 8.74 1.01 -9.93
N PHE A 7 9.52 2.03 -10.32
CA PHE A 7 10.05 3.00 -9.37
C PHE A 7 8.93 3.82 -8.75
N LEU A 8 7.93 4.23 -9.55
CA LEU A 8 6.77 4.96 -9.04
C LEU A 8 5.97 4.14 -8.02
N ARG A 9 5.77 2.84 -8.28
CA ARG A 9 5.13 1.91 -7.34
C ARG A 9 5.94 1.76 -6.05
N LEU A 10 7.27 1.66 -6.16
CA LEU A 10 8.15 1.58 -4.99
C LEU A 10 8.07 2.86 -4.14
N TYR A 11 8.11 4.04 -4.77
CA TYR A 11 7.94 5.30 -4.05
C TYR A 11 6.55 5.37 -3.39
N ALA A 12 5.49 5.03 -4.11
CA ALA A 12 4.14 5.00 -3.56
C ALA A 12 4.03 4.14 -2.29
N ILE A 13 4.64 2.95 -2.28
CA ILE A 13 4.58 2.11 -1.08
C ILE A 13 5.41 2.66 0.08
N ILE A 14 6.58 3.24 -0.19
CA ILE A 14 7.39 3.91 0.83
C ILE A 14 6.59 5.07 1.45
N PHE A 15 5.93 5.87 0.62
CA PHE A 15 5.05 6.95 1.07
C PHE A 15 3.90 6.41 1.94
N LEU A 16 3.19 5.37 1.49
CA LEU A 16 2.14 4.74 2.30
C LEU A 16 2.67 4.25 3.65
N ILE A 17 3.84 3.63 3.69
CA ILE A 17 4.44 3.15 4.95
C ILE A 17 4.75 4.31 5.91
N ILE A 18 5.26 5.43 5.40
CA ILE A 18 5.61 6.60 6.23
C ILE A 18 4.35 7.27 6.78
N TYR A 19 3.37 7.54 5.92
CA TYR A 19 2.15 8.27 6.30
C TYR A 19 1.17 7.41 7.08
N ASP A 20 1.09 6.11 6.77
CA ASP A 20 0.22 5.14 7.44
C ASP A 20 1.02 4.18 8.33
N ARG A 21 2.09 4.65 8.99
CA ARG A 21 2.90 3.81 9.88
C ARG A 21 2.06 3.05 10.92
N HIS A 22 1.01 3.69 11.44
CA HIS A 22 0.13 3.08 12.44
C HIS A 22 -0.74 1.95 11.87
N TYR A 23 -0.98 1.94 10.56
CA TYR A 23 -1.68 0.87 9.86
C TYR A 23 -0.77 -0.35 9.69
N PHE A 24 0.41 -0.16 9.09
CA PHE A 24 1.35 -1.25 8.82
C PHE A 24 1.93 -1.87 10.08
N PHE A 25 2.11 -1.06 11.14
CA PHE A 25 2.68 -1.51 12.41
C PHE A 25 1.64 -1.56 13.53
N SER A 26 0.34 -1.66 13.21
CA SER A 26 -0.74 -1.66 14.22
C SER A 26 -0.55 -2.69 15.33
N LEU A 27 -0.04 -3.87 15.00
CA LEU A 27 0.25 -4.94 15.95
C LEU A 27 1.47 -4.67 16.85
N CYS A 28 2.39 -3.77 16.45
CA CYS A 28 3.50 -3.33 17.30
C CYS A 28 3.05 -2.37 18.43
N TYR A 29 1.81 -1.88 18.36
CA TYR A 29 1.19 -1.05 19.41
C TYR A 29 0.20 -1.83 20.27
N LYS A 30 0.04 -3.14 20.03
CA LYS A 30 -0.88 -4.01 20.76
C LYS A 30 -0.10 -5.04 21.57
N LYS A 31 -0.51 -5.22 22.82
CA LYS A 31 -0.05 -6.30 23.69
C LYS A 31 -1.26 -7.07 24.20
N GLY A 32 -1.18 -8.40 24.20
CA GLY A 32 -2.30 -9.29 24.54
C GLY A 32 -3.20 -9.62 23.34
N ALA A 33 -4.02 -10.66 23.48
CA ALA A 33 -4.97 -11.12 22.46
C ALA A 33 -6.39 -11.22 23.07
N GLY A 34 -7.40 -10.78 22.32
CA GLY A 34 -8.80 -10.85 22.77
C GLY A 34 -9.14 -9.79 23.82
N VAL A 35 -9.70 -10.20 24.97
CA VAL A 35 -10.25 -9.29 25.99
C VAL A 35 -9.16 -8.47 26.73
N THR A 36 -7.90 -8.86 26.60
CA THR A 36 -6.75 -8.22 27.25
C THR A 36 -5.92 -7.34 26.32
N THR A 37 -6.44 -6.94 25.16
CA THR A 37 -5.72 -6.02 24.28
C THR A 37 -5.54 -4.66 24.94
N GLU A 38 -4.30 -4.33 25.27
CA GLU A 38 -3.90 -3.02 25.76
C GLU A 38 -3.07 -2.30 24.69
N PHE A 39 -3.31 -1.00 24.53
CA PHE A 39 -2.46 -0.14 23.72
C PHE A 39 -1.21 0.22 24.52
N VAL A 40 -0.05 -0.15 23.98
CA VAL A 40 1.25 0.03 24.63
C VAL A 40 2.17 0.91 23.76
N PRO A 41 3.23 1.49 24.36
CA PRO A 41 4.30 2.09 23.59
C PRO A 41 4.83 1.11 22.55
N PHE A 42 5.26 1.64 21.40
CA PHE A 42 5.76 0.83 20.28
C PHE A 42 6.78 -0.21 20.74
N TYR A 43 6.49 -1.48 20.52
CA TYR A 43 7.38 -2.59 20.83
C TYR A 43 7.54 -3.50 19.61
N PHE A 44 8.78 -3.79 19.26
CA PHE A 44 9.09 -4.60 18.09
C PHE A 44 9.27 -6.07 18.51
N ASN A 45 8.30 -6.92 18.19
CA ASN A 45 8.40 -8.37 18.34
C ASN A 45 8.37 -9.08 16.98
N ALA A 46 8.76 -10.35 16.97
CA ALA A 46 8.81 -11.14 15.74
C ALA A 46 7.44 -11.22 15.03
N GLU A 47 6.36 -11.41 15.81
CA GLU A 47 5.00 -11.45 15.28
C GLU A 47 4.60 -10.16 14.56
N CYS A 48 4.84 -8.99 15.17
CA CYS A 48 4.58 -7.72 14.52
C CYS A 48 5.40 -7.57 13.23
N PHE A 49 6.67 -7.98 13.23
CA PHE A 49 7.48 -7.91 12.02
C PHE A 49 6.88 -8.75 10.88
N TYR A 50 6.47 -10.00 11.15
CA TYR A 50 5.85 -10.85 10.14
C TYR A 50 4.54 -10.26 9.61
N TRP A 51 3.69 -9.73 10.50
CA TRP A 51 2.42 -9.12 10.09
C TRP A 51 2.61 -7.81 9.33
N ALA A 52 3.55 -6.96 9.75
CA ALA A 52 3.88 -5.73 9.03
C ALA A 52 4.41 -6.05 7.63
N LEU A 53 5.31 -7.03 7.52
CA LEU A 53 5.87 -7.47 6.25
C LEU A 53 4.79 -8.09 5.35
N PHE A 54 3.89 -8.91 5.91
CA PHE A 54 2.73 -9.42 5.21
C PHE A 54 1.83 -8.29 4.67
N ALA A 55 1.48 -7.31 5.52
CA ALA A 55 0.64 -6.18 5.13
C ALA A 55 1.30 -5.31 4.05
N ILE A 56 2.60 -5.06 4.14
CA ILE A 56 3.38 -4.36 3.11
C ILE A 56 3.36 -5.14 1.80
N CYS A 57 3.68 -6.44 1.82
CA CYS A 57 3.68 -7.28 0.63
C CYS A 57 2.29 -7.37 -0.02
N ALA A 58 1.24 -7.55 0.79
CA ALA A 58 -0.14 -7.59 0.31
C ALA A 58 -0.54 -6.25 -0.32
N THR A 59 -0.22 -5.12 0.32
CA THR A 59 -0.51 -3.78 -0.21
C THR A 59 0.26 -3.53 -1.51
N TYR A 60 1.50 -3.98 -1.61
CA TYR A 60 2.29 -3.91 -2.85
C TYR A 60 1.62 -4.69 -3.98
N LEU A 61 1.18 -5.92 -3.73
CA LEU A 61 0.51 -6.75 -4.73
C LEU A 61 -0.79 -6.08 -5.19
N ILE A 62 -1.60 -5.53 -4.28
CA ILE A 62 -2.82 -4.81 -4.63
C ILE A 62 -2.50 -3.59 -5.49
N LEU A 63 -1.50 -2.78 -5.10
CA LEU A 63 -1.05 -1.64 -5.89
C LEU A 63 -0.59 -2.08 -7.29
N PHE A 64 0.16 -3.17 -7.39
CA PHE A 64 0.61 -3.72 -8.66
C PHE A 64 -0.56 -4.12 -9.57
N PHE A 65 -1.48 -4.96 -9.07
CA PHE A 65 -2.63 -5.41 -9.86
C PHE A 65 -3.57 -4.26 -10.24
N ALA A 66 -3.87 -3.35 -9.31
CA ALA A 66 -4.73 -2.20 -9.57
C ALA A 66 -4.14 -1.25 -10.61
N THR A 67 -2.84 -0.99 -10.54
CA THR A 67 -2.16 -0.11 -11.51
C THR A 67 -2.03 -0.76 -12.89
N GLU A 68 -1.81 -2.08 -12.97
CA GLU A 68 -1.86 -2.83 -14.23
C GLU A 68 -3.26 -2.83 -14.86
N LEU A 69 -4.29 -3.07 -14.04
CA LEU A 69 -5.67 -3.03 -14.49
C LEU A 69 -6.05 -1.62 -14.99
N GLY A 70 -5.69 -0.57 -14.23
CA GLY A 70 -5.91 0.82 -14.63
C GLY A 70 -5.18 1.17 -15.93
N ARG A 71 -3.97 0.64 -16.14
CA ARG A 71 -3.23 0.77 -17.40
C ARG A 71 -3.96 0.10 -18.55
N TYR A 72 -4.45 -1.11 -18.36
CA TYR A 72 -5.22 -1.85 -19.36
C TYR A 72 -6.49 -1.09 -19.76
N ILE A 73 -7.29 -0.66 -18.78
CA ILE A 73 -8.51 0.12 -19.00
C ILE A 73 -8.21 1.44 -19.72
N ALA A 74 -7.18 2.19 -19.29
CA ALA A 74 -6.78 3.43 -19.92
C ALA A 74 -6.34 3.21 -21.38
N SER A 75 -5.63 2.12 -21.68
CA SER A 75 -5.23 1.78 -23.05
C SER A 75 -6.42 1.48 -23.96
N LEU A 76 -7.46 0.82 -23.43
CA LEU A 76 -8.69 0.54 -24.15
C LEU A 76 -9.48 1.82 -24.44
N ILE A 77 -9.65 2.70 -23.44
CA ILE A 77 -10.39 3.96 -23.57
C ILE A 77 -9.71 4.90 -24.56
N LEU A 78 -8.39 5.09 -24.40
CA LEU A 78 -7.62 6.00 -25.25
C LEU A 78 -7.29 5.38 -26.62
N ARG A 79 -7.59 4.10 -26.83
CA ARG A 79 -7.21 3.29 -28.01
C ARG A 79 -5.72 3.43 -28.36
N LYS A 80 -4.87 3.62 -27.35
CA LYS A 80 -3.43 3.81 -27.49
C LYS A 80 -2.69 2.66 -26.83
N LYS A 81 -1.84 2.00 -27.63
CA LYS A 81 -1.02 0.87 -27.18
C LYS A 81 0.10 1.28 -26.21
N GLN A 82 0.58 2.52 -26.33
CA GLN A 82 1.57 3.10 -25.41
C GLN A 82 0.96 4.30 -24.69
N LEU A 83 0.90 4.20 -23.35
CA LEU A 83 0.49 5.30 -22.49
C LEU A 83 1.71 6.12 -22.09
N GLY A 84 1.54 7.44 -22.03
CA GLY A 84 2.60 8.33 -21.57
C GLY A 84 2.88 8.20 -20.07
N VAL A 85 4.08 8.61 -19.65
CA VAL A 85 4.51 8.60 -18.24
C VAL A 85 3.52 9.32 -17.32
N VAL A 86 2.89 10.40 -17.81
CA VAL A 86 1.88 11.16 -17.06
C VAL A 86 0.70 10.27 -16.68
N VAL A 87 0.20 9.44 -17.59
CA VAL A 87 -0.95 8.55 -17.31
C VAL A 87 -0.57 7.50 -16.28
N HIS A 88 0.63 6.93 -16.37
CA HIS A 88 1.13 6.01 -15.35
C HIS A 88 1.27 6.68 -13.98
N ALA A 89 1.78 7.90 -13.93
CA ALA A 89 1.88 8.66 -12.69
C ALA A 89 0.50 8.92 -12.07
N THR A 90 -0.48 9.34 -12.87
CA THR A 90 -1.85 9.57 -12.41
C THR A 90 -2.47 8.28 -11.87
N ILE A 91 -2.33 7.15 -12.56
CA ILE A 91 -2.88 5.86 -12.10
C ILE A 91 -2.24 5.44 -10.77
N VAL A 92 -0.91 5.54 -10.64
CA VAL A 92 -0.21 5.19 -9.39
C VAL A 92 -0.62 6.13 -8.25
N LEU A 93 -0.71 7.44 -8.49
CA LEU A 93 -1.15 8.39 -7.47
C LEU A 93 -2.58 8.12 -7.01
N LEU A 94 -3.52 7.93 -7.94
CA LEU A 94 -4.92 7.65 -7.62
C LEU A 94 -5.08 6.34 -6.85
N THR A 95 -4.42 5.26 -7.30
CA THR A 95 -4.49 3.97 -6.62
C THR A 95 -3.87 4.01 -5.23
N SER A 96 -2.75 4.71 -5.07
CA SER A 96 -2.11 4.92 -3.76
C SER A 96 -2.99 5.74 -2.82
N TYR A 97 -3.61 6.80 -3.33
CA TYR A 97 -4.56 7.62 -2.57
C TYR A 97 -5.79 6.81 -2.13
N LEU A 98 -6.31 5.95 -3.01
CA LEU A 98 -7.42 5.07 -2.67
C LEU A 98 -7.01 4.07 -1.57
N LEU A 99 -5.82 3.49 -1.65
CA LEU A 99 -5.27 2.58 -0.63
C LEU A 99 -5.08 3.27 0.72
N HIS A 100 -4.61 4.51 0.73
CA HIS A 100 -4.47 5.34 1.93
C HIS A 100 -5.82 5.53 2.66
N HIS A 101 -6.90 5.75 1.93
CA HIS A 101 -8.24 5.91 2.51
C HIS A 101 -8.88 4.59 2.93
N LEU A 102 -8.75 3.54 2.12
CA LEU A 102 -9.39 2.25 2.37
C LEU A 102 -8.84 1.55 3.61
N LYS A 103 -7.52 1.63 3.84
CA LYS A 103 -6.84 0.92 4.93
C LYS A 103 -7.32 -0.53 5.07
N LEU A 104 -7.28 -1.32 3.99
CA LEU A 104 -7.88 -2.67 3.89
C LEU A 104 -7.55 -3.63 5.05
N PHE A 105 -6.40 -3.49 5.67
CA PHE A 105 -5.93 -4.32 6.79
C PHE A 105 -5.99 -3.62 8.15
N THR A 106 -6.80 -2.56 8.33
CA THR A 106 -7.09 -2.06 9.68
C THR A 106 -7.87 -3.15 10.38
N LEU A 107 -7.16 -3.93 11.19
CA LEU A 107 -7.72 -4.88 12.15
C LEU A 107 -8.49 -4.17 13.30
N VAL A 108 -8.90 -2.92 13.11
CA VAL A 108 -9.52 -2.04 14.11
C VAL A 108 -10.59 -1.20 13.43
N THR A 109 -11.84 -1.66 13.56
CA THR A 109 -12.83 -0.89 14.32
C THR A 109 -12.84 -1.44 15.73
#